data_AF-F1LD47-F1
#
_entry.id   AF-F1LD47-F1
#
_cell.length_a   1.000
_cell.length_b   1.000
_cell.length_c   1.000
_cell.angle_alpha   90.00
_cell.angle_beta   90.00
_cell.angle_gamma   90.00
#
_symmetry.space_group_name_H-M   'P 1'
#
loop_
_entity.id
_entity.type
_entity.pdbx_description
1 polymer ?
#
loop_
_entity_poly.entity_id
_entity_poly.type
_entity_poly.pdbx_seq_one_letter_code
_entity_poly.pdbx_strand_id
1 'polypeptide(L)'
;MTGEEQPAPSGSQQVRVALHAVVPLTTCPHLEEVRPIPNDGINALSICSECSSPEENWVCLTCYMAHCSRYVSGHAVIHRNTSGHPMAISLTDISVWCYACEAYVHNDILLPAKNEVHRSKFGDPIPISG
;
A
#
# COMPACT_ATOMS: atom_id res chain seq x y z
N MET A 1 -58.27 21.90 -31.52
CA MET A 1 -57.59 20.60 -31.30
C MET A 1 -56.21 20.93 -30.79
N THR A 2 -56.11 20.97 -29.46
CA THR A 2 -54.95 21.44 -28.68
C THR A 2 -53.84 20.40 -28.75
N GLY A 3 -52.64 20.81 -29.15
CA GLY A 3 -51.42 20.02 -28.96
C GLY A 3 -50.92 20.27 -27.54
N GLU A 4 -50.89 19.23 -26.71
CA GLU A 4 -50.31 19.26 -25.36
C GLU A 4 -48.79 19.31 -25.44
N GLU A 5 -48.20 20.31 -24.79
CA GLU A 5 -46.77 20.41 -24.51
C GLU A 5 -46.37 19.35 -23.47
N GLN A 6 -45.37 18.52 -23.79
CA GLN A 6 -44.78 17.57 -22.83
C GLN A 6 -43.84 18.31 -21.87
N PRO A 7 -43.94 18.10 -20.54
CA PRO A 7 -43.01 18.73 -19.61
C PRO A 7 -41.63 18.07 -19.66
N ALA A 8 -40.60 18.88 -19.50
CA ALA A 8 -39.20 18.46 -19.39
C ALA A 8 -38.98 17.52 -18.18
N PRO A 9 -38.03 16.58 -18.24
CA PRO A 9 -37.69 15.75 -17.09
C PRO A 9 -37.03 16.61 -16.01
N SER A 10 -37.78 16.93 -14.96
CA SER A 10 -37.23 17.45 -13.70
C SER A 10 -36.71 16.29 -12.87
N GLY A 11 -35.44 16.31 -12.52
CA GLY A 11 -34.89 15.34 -11.57
C GLY A 11 -33.38 15.37 -11.57
N SER A 12 -32.81 16.34 -10.87
CA SER A 12 -31.44 16.25 -10.40
C SER A 12 -31.36 15.07 -9.43
N GLN A 13 -31.04 13.88 -9.95
CA GLN A 13 -30.76 12.71 -9.15
C GLN A 13 -29.50 13.02 -8.32
N GLN A 14 -29.71 13.37 -7.04
CA GLN A 14 -28.64 13.48 -6.08
C GLN A 14 -28.00 12.10 -5.92
N VAL A 15 -26.87 11.90 -6.60
CA VAL A 15 -26.00 10.76 -6.40
C VAL A 15 -25.55 10.79 -4.95
N ARG A 16 -26.08 9.89 -4.12
CA ARG A 16 -25.57 9.68 -2.76
C ARG A 16 -24.18 9.08 -2.89
N VAL A 17 -23.15 9.90 -2.71
CA VAL A 17 -21.77 9.42 -2.62
C VAL A 17 -21.63 8.70 -1.29
N ALA A 18 -21.64 7.36 -1.32
CA ALA A 18 -21.29 6.56 -0.16
C ALA A 18 -19.76 6.58 0.00
N LEU A 19 -19.28 7.07 1.15
CA LEU A 19 -17.86 7.00 1.51
C LEU A 19 -17.57 5.60 2.04
N HIS A 20 -16.75 4.84 1.33
CA HIS A 20 -16.30 3.52 1.76
C HIS A 20 -14.90 3.63 2.35
N ALA A 21 -14.77 3.38 3.65
CA ALA A 21 -13.47 3.31 4.30
C ALA A 21 -12.71 2.07 3.82
N VAL A 22 -11.42 2.25 3.52
CA VAL A 22 -10.51 1.13 3.26
C VAL A 22 -10.12 0.51 4.61
N VAL A 23 -10.57 -0.72 4.85
CA VAL A 23 -10.23 -1.48 6.07
C VAL A 23 -9.17 -2.52 5.71
N PRO A 24 -7.97 -2.48 6.29
CA PRO A 24 -6.95 -3.49 6.05
C PRO A 24 -7.40 -4.88 6.50
N LEU A 25 -7.00 -5.91 5.75
CA LEU A 25 -7.15 -7.29 6.18
C LEU A 25 -6.30 -7.54 7.43
N THR A 26 -6.88 -8.21 8.42
CA THR A 26 -6.16 -8.60 9.64
C THR A 26 -5.31 -9.86 9.46
N THR A 27 -5.59 -10.63 8.41
CA THR A 27 -4.87 -11.84 8.04
C THR A 27 -4.93 -12.07 6.53
N CYS A 28 -3.91 -12.70 5.97
CA CYS A 28 -3.91 -13.24 4.62
C CYS A 28 -2.96 -14.45 4.55
N PRO A 29 -3.15 -15.39 3.61
CA PRO A 29 -2.33 -16.61 3.53
C PRO A 29 -0.85 -16.33 3.19
N HIS A 30 -0.54 -15.11 2.75
CA HIS A 30 0.80 -14.71 2.35
C HIS A 30 1.66 -14.17 3.51
N LEU A 31 1.11 -14.06 4.73
CA LEU A 31 1.85 -13.63 5.92
C LEU A 31 3.09 -14.50 6.21
N GLU A 32 3.03 -15.77 5.86
CA GLU A 32 4.13 -16.73 6.04
C GLU A 32 5.34 -16.44 5.12
N GLU A 33 5.16 -15.63 4.07
CA GLU A 33 6.23 -15.27 3.13
C GLU A 33 7.03 -14.03 3.57
N VAL A 34 6.63 -13.39 4.67
CA VAL A 34 7.42 -12.34 5.32
C VAL A 34 8.68 -12.96 5.91
N ARG A 35 9.84 -12.42 5.57
CA ARG A 35 11.13 -12.92 6.06
C ARG A 35 11.61 -12.13 7.28
N PRO A 36 12.63 -12.63 8.00
CA PRO A 36 13.29 -11.87 9.05
C PRO A 36 13.94 -10.60 8.49
N ILE A 37 13.89 -9.52 9.25
CA ILE A 37 14.49 -8.24 8.87
C ILE A 37 16.02 -8.39 8.79
N PRO A 38 16.68 -7.83 7.74
CA PRO A 38 18.13 -7.81 7.65
C PRO A 38 18.77 -7.10 8.85
N ASN A 39 20.02 -7.44 9.16
CA ASN A 39 20.75 -6.81 10.28
C ASN A 39 20.87 -5.28 10.15
N ASP A 40 20.91 -4.77 8.92
CA ASP A 40 21.01 -3.34 8.63
C ASP A 40 19.64 -2.62 8.70
N GLY A 41 18.56 -3.34 9.03
CA GLY A 41 17.21 -2.80 9.15
C GLY A 41 16.54 -2.52 7.80
N ILE A 42 15.56 -1.59 7.82
CA ILE A 42 14.88 -1.10 6.62
C ILE A 42 15.07 0.42 6.54
N ASN A 43 15.81 0.89 5.54
CA ASN A 43 16.08 2.32 5.37
C ASN A 43 14.90 3.03 4.69
N ALA A 44 14.27 3.97 5.40
CA ALA A 44 13.15 4.77 4.90
C ALA A 44 13.52 5.73 3.76
N LEU A 45 14.81 5.95 3.49
CA LEU A 45 15.34 6.74 2.39
C LEU A 45 15.78 5.89 1.18
N SER A 46 15.44 4.58 1.17
CA SER A 46 15.79 3.70 0.06
C SER A 46 15.16 4.19 -1.25
N ILE A 47 15.96 4.23 -2.31
CA ILE A 47 15.54 4.60 -3.66
C ILE A 47 15.19 3.35 -4.48
N CYS A 48 14.46 3.52 -5.58
CA CYS A 48 14.13 2.42 -6.46
C CYS A 48 15.39 1.77 -7.04
N SER A 49 15.52 0.44 -6.88
CA SER A 49 16.68 -0.33 -7.34
C SER A 49 16.82 -0.39 -8.87
N GLU A 50 15.76 -0.07 -9.61
CA GLU A 50 15.72 -0.14 -11.08
C GLU A 50 15.95 1.23 -11.73
N CYS A 51 15.22 2.27 -11.29
CA CYS A 51 15.28 3.61 -11.90
C CYS A 51 15.87 4.69 -11.00
N SER A 52 16.35 4.35 -9.79
CA SER A 52 16.91 5.28 -8.82
C SER A 52 15.97 6.40 -8.36
N SER A 53 14.68 6.34 -8.66
CA SER A 53 13.70 7.33 -8.18
C SER A 53 13.64 7.30 -6.64
N PRO A 54 13.70 8.47 -5.96
CA PRO A 54 13.48 8.56 -4.53
C PRO A 54 12.00 8.61 -4.15
N GLU A 55 11.08 8.63 -5.12
CA GLU A 55 9.66 8.92 -4.91
C GLU A 55 8.84 7.63 -4.75
N GLU A 56 7.93 7.65 -3.76
CA GLU A 56 6.93 6.60 -3.50
C GLU A 56 7.49 5.17 -3.55
N ASN A 57 8.59 4.91 -2.84
CA ASN A 57 9.21 3.60 -2.83
C ASN A 57 8.54 2.63 -1.85
N TRP A 58 8.52 1.36 -2.25
CA TRP A 58 8.00 0.23 -1.50
C TRP A 58 9.12 -0.79 -1.32
N VAL A 59 9.26 -1.33 -0.11
CA VAL A 59 10.26 -2.36 0.21
C VAL A 59 9.57 -3.72 0.27
N CYS A 60 10.05 -4.68 -0.52
CA CYS A 60 9.56 -6.06 -0.48
C CYS A 60 9.80 -6.69 0.91
N LEU A 61 8.79 -7.34 1.49
CA LEU A 61 8.92 -7.99 2.81
C LEU A 61 9.48 -9.42 2.75
N THR A 62 9.85 -9.89 1.56
CA THR A 62 10.52 -11.19 1.37
C THR A 62 12.01 -11.02 1.09
N CYS A 63 12.41 -10.07 0.23
CA CYS A 63 13.82 -9.86 -0.15
C CYS A 63 14.39 -8.48 0.20
N TYR A 64 13.58 -7.56 0.75
CA TYR A 64 14.01 -6.23 1.19
C TYR A 64 14.55 -5.30 0.11
N MET A 65 14.33 -5.60 -1.18
CA MET A 65 14.61 -4.68 -2.27
C MET A 65 13.56 -3.57 -2.34
N ALA A 66 14.01 -2.34 -2.63
CA ALA A 66 13.15 -1.18 -2.79
C ALA A 66 12.81 -0.93 -4.27
N HIS A 67 11.53 -0.73 -4.56
CA HIS A 67 11.03 -0.42 -5.91
C HIS A 67 9.95 0.66 -5.87
N CYS A 68 9.89 1.52 -6.89
CA CYS A 68 8.92 2.61 -6.94
C CYS A 68 7.49 2.12 -7.21
N SER A 69 6.52 2.91 -6.74
CA SER A 69 5.09 2.63 -6.88
C SER A 69 4.62 2.59 -8.34
N ARG A 70 3.38 2.15 -8.55
CA ARG A 70 2.67 2.21 -9.84
C ARG A 70 2.43 3.64 -10.36
N TYR A 71 2.48 4.64 -9.48
CA TYR A 71 2.29 6.05 -9.87
C TYR A 71 3.61 6.70 -10.34
N VAL A 72 4.74 6.03 -10.14
CA VAL A 72 6.05 6.43 -10.67
C VAL A 72 6.38 5.62 -11.93
N SER A 73 6.98 4.43 -11.79
CA SER A 73 7.32 3.55 -12.94
C SER A 73 6.87 2.10 -12.76
N GLY A 74 6.20 1.77 -11.64
CA GLY A 74 5.60 0.46 -11.42
C GLY A 74 6.56 -0.68 -11.13
N HIS A 75 7.82 -0.39 -10.77
CA HIS A 75 8.81 -1.44 -10.51
C HIS A 75 8.44 -2.35 -9.35
N ALA A 76 7.66 -1.90 -8.36
CA ALA A 76 7.20 -2.76 -7.29
C ALA A 76 6.20 -3.84 -7.79
N VAL A 77 5.34 -3.50 -8.75
CA VAL A 77 4.43 -4.46 -9.39
C VAL A 77 5.21 -5.40 -10.32
N ILE A 78 6.17 -4.88 -11.08
CA ILE A 78 7.07 -5.70 -11.91
C ILE A 78 7.81 -6.70 -11.03
N HIS A 79 8.38 -6.24 -9.91
CA HIS A 79 9.06 -7.10 -8.94
C HIS A 79 8.16 -8.22 -8.42
N ARG A 80 6.91 -7.91 -8.03
CA ARG A 80 5.94 -8.93 -7.62
C ARG A 80 5.74 -9.98 -8.71
N ASN A 81 5.56 -9.55 -9.96
CA ASN A 81 5.26 -10.44 -11.08
C ASN A 81 6.44 -11.33 -11.46
N THR A 82 7.68 -10.85 -11.32
CA THR A 82 8.89 -11.61 -11.68
C THR A 82 9.37 -12.53 -10.56
N SER A 83 9.27 -12.09 -9.30
CA SER A 83 9.77 -12.86 -8.14
C SER A 83 8.71 -13.71 -7.46
N GLY A 84 7.44 -13.36 -7.59
CA GLY A 84 6.33 -13.94 -6.82
C GLY A 84 6.16 -13.36 -5.41
N HIS A 85 7.09 -12.54 -4.90
CA HIS A 85 7.09 -12.07 -3.52
C HIS A 85 5.88 -11.21 -3.16
N PRO A 86 5.11 -11.54 -2.11
CA PRO A 86 3.72 -11.16 -2.15
C PRO A 86 3.38 -9.79 -1.61
N MET A 87 4.23 -9.26 -0.73
CA MET A 87 3.94 -8.06 0.04
C MET A 87 5.10 -7.08 0.01
N ALA A 88 4.74 -5.80 0.08
CA ALA A 88 5.69 -4.72 0.26
C ALA A 88 5.15 -3.69 1.27
N ILE A 89 6.07 -3.07 2.00
CA ILE A 89 5.80 -1.95 2.89
C ILE A 89 6.10 -0.63 2.20
N SER A 90 5.18 0.32 2.28
CA SER A 90 5.33 1.68 1.76
C SER A 90 6.28 2.48 2.65
N LEU A 91 7.27 3.14 2.05
CA LEU A 91 8.13 4.08 2.77
C LEU A 91 7.45 5.44 2.98
N THR A 92 6.34 5.71 2.29
CA THR A 92 5.58 6.97 2.41
C THR A 92 4.74 7.00 3.67
N ASP A 93 3.97 5.94 3.93
CA ASP A 93 2.95 5.91 4.99
C ASP A 93 2.99 4.64 5.85
N ILE A 94 3.99 3.76 5.66
CA ILE A 94 4.20 2.55 6.47
C ILE A 94 3.02 1.55 6.36
N SER A 95 2.14 1.74 5.37
CA SER A 95 1.13 0.76 4.99
C SER A 95 1.79 -0.47 4.35
N VAL A 96 1.18 -1.64 4.51
CA VAL A 96 1.63 -2.87 3.86
C VAL A 96 0.58 -3.30 2.86
N TRP A 97 1.00 -3.54 1.62
CA TRP A 97 0.15 -4.02 0.54
C TRP A 97 0.48 -5.47 0.20
N CYS A 98 -0.55 -6.31 0.09
CA CYS A 98 -0.42 -7.63 -0.50
C CYS A 98 -0.94 -7.61 -1.93
N TYR A 99 -0.06 -7.84 -2.90
CA TYR A 99 -0.42 -7.79 -4.31
C TYR A 99 -1.38 -8.92 -4.72
N ALA A 100 -1.29 -10.10 -4.09
CA ALA A 100 -2.15 -11.24 -4.44
C ALA A 100 -3.56 -11.13 -3.85
N CYS A 101 -3.69 -10.44 -2.71
CA CYS A 101 -4.99 -10.18 -2.09
C CYS A 101 -5.61 -8.87 -2.58
N GLU A 102 -4.86 -8.07 -3.34
CA GLU A 102 -5.23 -6.71 -3.75
C GLU A 102 -5.76 -5.86 -2.59
N ALA A 103 -5.09 -5.97 -1.43
CA ALA A 103 -5.55 -5.35 -0.20
C ALA A 103 -4.39 -4.89 0.69
N TYR A 104 -4.66 -3.86 1.49
CA TYR A 104 -3.81 -3.52 2.63
C TYR A 104 -3.91 -4.61 3.70
N VAL A 105 -2.81 -4.86 4.40
CA VAL A 105 -2.74 -5.84 5.48
C VAL A 105 -2.20 -5.19 6.75
N HIS A 106 -2.85 -5.48 7.87
CA HIS A 106 -2.38 -5.12 9.19
C HIS A 106 -2.41 -6.35 10.10
N ASN A 107 -1.25 -6.78 10.57
CA ASN A 107 -1.10 -7.97 11.42
C ASN A 107 0.16 -7.81 12.29
N ASP A 108 0.17 -8.46 13.46
CA ASP A 108 1.30 -8.41 14.40
C ASP A 108 2.63 -8.88 13.80
N ILE A 109 2.60 -9.83 12.87
CA ILE A 109 3.77 -10.28 12.10
C ILE A 109 4.47 -9.13 11.37
N LEU A 110 3.72 -8.09 10.99
CA LEU A 110 4.22 -6.93 10.25
C LEU A 110 4.76 -5.83 11.18
N LEU A 111 4.47 -5.88 12.48
CA LEU A 111 4.89 -4.83 13.44
C LEU A 111 6.41 -4.63 13.49
N PRO A 112 7.26 -5.67 13.49
CA PRO A 112 8.70 -5.48 13.45
C PRO A 112 9.15 -4.65 12.24
N ALA A 113 8.67 -4.97 11.04
CA ALA A 113 9.04 -4.24 9.82
C ALA A 113 8.52 -2.81 9.83
N LYS A 114 7.28 -2.60 10.29
CA LYS A 114 6.70 -1.25 10.45
C LYS A 114 7.50 -0.42 11.46
N ASN A 115 7.92 -1.02 12.57
CA ASN A 115 8.75 -0.36 13.58
C ASN A 115 10.12 0.05 13.04
N GLU A 116 10.77 -0.80 12.24
CA GLU A 116 12.05 -0.46 11.63
C GLU A 116 11.92 0.70 10.63
N VAL A 117 10.89 0.67 9.76
CA VAL A 117 10.63 1.79 8.86
C VAL A 117 10.30 3.07 9.63
N HIS A 118 9.47 2.99 10.67
CA HIS A 118 9.11 4.15 11.49
C HIS A 118 10.33 4.75 12.20
N ARG A 119 11.17 3.91 12.81
CA ARG A 119 12.42 4.34 13.45
C ARG A 119 13.37 4.99 12.45
N SER A 120 13.56 4.36 11.29
CA SER A 120 14.40 4.94 10.24
C SER A 120 13.86 6.28 9.73
N LYS A 121 12.53 6.43 9.65
CA LYS A 121 11.88 7.62 9.09
C LYS A 121 11.78 8.80 10.08
N PHE A 122 11.51 8.51 11.34
CA PHE A 122 11.15 9.53 12.34
C PHE A 122 12.11 9.60 13.52
N GLY A 123 13.05 8.66 13.66
CA GLY A 123 14.01 8.60 14.77
C GLY A 123 13.54 7.80 15.99
N ASP A 124 12.25 7.44 16.05
CA ASP A 124 11.61 6.77 17.19
C ASP A 124 10.82 5.52 16.76
N PRO A 125 10.58 4.52 17.63
CA PRO A 125 9.69 3.40 17.31
C PRO A 125 8.22 3.85 17.13
N ILE A 126 7.36 2.98 16.59
CA ILE A 126 5.92 3.28 16.52
C ILE A 126 5.39 3.46 17.96
N PRO A 127 4.63 4.54 18.24
CA PRO A 127 3.98 4.69 19.53
C PRO A 127 3.07 3.50 19.80
N ILE A 128 3.29 2.81 20.91
CA ILE A 128 2.37 1.77 21.40
C ILE A 128 1.07 2.47 21.83
N SER A 129 0.01 2.30 21.05
CA SER A 129 -1.35 2.60 21.50
C SER A 129 -1.73 1.60 22.58
N GLY A 130 -1.79 2.06 23.84
CA GLY A 130 -2.27 1.30 24.99
C GLY A 130 -3.78 1.19 25.05
#